data_AF-A0A3C7VWI3-F1
#
_entry.id   AF-A0A3C7VWI3-F1
#
_cell.length_a   1.000
_cell.length_b   1.000
_cell.length_c   1.000
_cell.angle_alpha   90.00
_cell.angle_beta   90.00
_cell.angle_gamma   90.00
#
_symmetry.space_group_name_H-M   'P 1'
#
loop_
_entity.id
_entity.type
_entity.pdbx_description
1 polymer ?
#
loop_
_entity_poly.entity_id
_entity_poly.type
_entity_poly.pdbx_seq_one_letter_code
_entity_poly.pdbx_strand_id
1 'polypeptide(L)'
;MASPAPFPCTVADAALRWLARAVLLLLCLLLLDTAPARAEGPALALVDDAGKASLSLRQASHLSLEIHGLVAVAVLEQSFENRAAGWRHGVYSFPLPEQAAVRRLDFVLGERVIRGRVREREEAAQVFAAAKREGKQAALVEQQRPNLFSSRIANIPPGETVRVRLELVLPVAYEDGVFSL
;
A
#
# COMPACT_ATOMS: atom_id res chain seq x y z
N MET A 1 41.77 63.05 -40.56
CA MET A 1 40.40 63.19 -40.03
C MET A 1 39.51 62.16 -40.72
N ALA A 2 39.20 61.06 -40.02
CA ALA A 2 37.99 60.22 -40.18
C ALA A 2 38.01 59.13 -39.10
N SER A 3 36.89 59.00 -38.38
CA SER A 3 36.49 57.98 -37.39
C SER A 3 34.99 57.73 -37.68
N PRO A 4 34.30 56.64 -37.24
CA PRO A 4 34.69 55.32 -36.71
C PRO A 4 33.97 54.14 -37.43
N ALA A 5 34.19 52.89 -36.99
CA ALA A 5 33.18 51.83 -37.08
C ALA A 5 33.27 50.90 -35.84
N PRO A 6 32.16 50.63 -35.11
CA PRO A 6 32.15 49.70 -33.99
C PRO A 6 31.85 48.26 -34.46
N PHE A 7 32.60 47.28 -33.93
CA PHE A 7 32.29 45.86 -34.11
C PHE A 7 31.20 45.42 -33.12
N PRO A 8 30.15 44.70 -33.55
CA PRO A 8 29.10 44.22 -32.65
C PRO A 8 29.54 42.93 -31.96
N CYS A 9 29.58 42.94 -30.62
CA CYS A 9 29.79 41.74 -29.81
C CYS A 9 28.43 41.10 -29.49
N THR A 10 27.83 40.37 -30.44
CA THR A 10 26.48 39.76 -30.33
C THR A 10 26.48 38.26 -30.06
N VAL A 11 27.65 37.61 -30.02
CA VAL A 11 27.76 36.14 -29.90
C VAL A 11 27.56 35.65 -28.44
N ALA A 12 27.90 36.48 -27.45
CA ALA A 12 27.80 36.10 -26.04
C ALA A 12 26.34 35.93 -25.56
N ASP A 13 25.41 36.73 -26.09
CA ASP A 13 23.99 36.68 -25.70
C ASP A 13 23.25 35.43 -26.21
N ALA A 14 23.65 34.92 -27.38
CA ALA A 14 23.01 33.74 -27.97
C ALA A 14 23.38 32.44 -27.20
N ALA A 15 24.64 32.32 -26.77
CA ALA A 15 25.12 31.17 -26.02
C ALA A 15 24.50 31.11 -24.60
N LEU A 16 24.36 32.26 -23.94
CA LEU A 16 23.76 32.34 -22.60
C LEU A 16 22.26 32.00 -22.62
N ARG A 17 21.54 32.41 -23.68
CA ARG A 17 20.12 32.05 -23.88
C ARG A 17 19.91 30.57 -24.18
N TRP A 18 20.84 29.94 -24.90
CA TRP A 18 20.82 28.50 -25.15
C TRP A 18 21.08 27.69 -23.88
N LEU A 19 22.07 28.09 -23.08
CA LEU A 19 22.36 27.46 -21.79
C LEU A 19 21.20 27.62 -20.80
N ALA A 20 20.60 28.81 -20.72
CA ALA A 20 19.44 29.04 -19.86
C ALA A 20 18.24 28.17 -20.26
N ARG A 21 17.99 27.98 -21.56
CA ARG A 21 16.93 27.09 -22.06
C ARG A 21 17.22 25.61 -21.81
N ALA A 22 18.47 25.18 -21.97
CA ALA A 22 18.88 23.80 -21.68
C ALA A 22 18.78 23.49 -20.19
N VAL A 23 19.19 24.43 -19.32
CA VAL A 23 19.04 24.30 -17.87
C VAL A 23 17.58 24.32 -17.46
N LEU A 24 16.74 25.17 -18.05
CA LEU A 24 15.30 25.21 -17.77
C LEU A 24 14.59 23.92 -18.24
N LEU A 25 14.99 23.35 -19.38
CA LEU A 25 14.48 22.06 -19.86
C LEU A 25 14.95 20.90 -18.97
N LEU A 26 16.21 20.90 -18.52
CA LEU A 26 16.74 19.92 -17.59
C LEU A 26 16.04 20.01 -16.22
N LEU A 27 15.78 21.22 -15.73
CA LEU A 27 15.04 21.49 -14.50
C LEU A 27 13.57 21.04 -14.61
N CYS A 28 12.92 21.27 -15.77
CA CYS A 28 11.58 20.74 -16.04
C CYS A 28 11.54 19.22 -16.11
N LEU A 29 12.52 18.57 -16.76
CA LEU A 29 12.64 17.11 -16.80
C LEU A 29 12.86 16.52 -15.41
N LEU A 30 13.61 17.19 -14.53
CA LEU A 30 13.78 16.81 -13.12
C LEU A 30 12.49 16.97 -12.28
N LEU A 31 11.55 17.83 -12.69
CA LEU A 31 10.29 18.07 -11.97
C LEU A 31 9.12 17.20 -12.47
N LEU A 32 9.25 16.54 -13.63
CA LEU A 32 8.18 15.67 -14.18
C LEU A 32 8.15 14.26 -13.58
N ASP A 33 9.19 13.84 -12.86
CA ASP A 33 9.27 12.51 -12.25
C ASP A 33 8.63 12.47 -10.85
N THR A 34 7.45 13.08 -10.71
CA THR A 34 6.61 12.90 -9.51
C THR A 34 5.61 11.78 -9.77
N ALA A 35 6.12 10.57 -9.95
CA ALA A 35 5.29 9.38 -9.83
C ALA A 35 4.68 9.40 -8.41
N PRO A 36 3.34 9.27 -8.26
CA PRO A 36 2.73 9.23 -6.94
C PRO A 36 3.34 8.05 -6.19
N ALA A 37 3.91 8.33 -5.01
CA ALA A 37 4.48 7.33 -4.12
C ALA A 37 3.46 6.19 -3.97
N ARG A 38 3.77 5.04 -4.60
CA ARG A 38 2.95 3.84 -4.47
C ARG A 38 3.09 3.43 -3.02
N ALA A 39 1.99 3.33 -2.29
CA ALA A 39 2.04 2.88 -0.92
C ALA A 39 2.59 1.45 -0.89
N GLU A 40 3.87 1.29 -0.53
CA GLU A 40 4.58 0.00 -0.49
C GLU A 40 4.19 -0.86 0.72
N GLY A 41 3.20 -0.42 1.51
CA GLY A 41 2.77 -1.09 2.74
C GLY A 41 1.34 -1.64 2.70
N PRO A 42 0.97 -2.46 3.70
CA PRO A 42 -0.37 -3.00 3.84
C PRO A 42 -1.41 -1.88 3.91
N ALA A 43 -2.51 -1.95 3.17
CA ALA A 43 -3.51 -0.88 3.13
C ALA A 43 -4.94 -1.45 3.14
N LEU A 44 -5.87 -0.74 3.79
CA LEU A 44 -7.29 -1.07 3.77
C LEU A 44 -8.05 -0.02 2.93
N ALA A 45 -8.56 -0.43 1.77
CA ALA A 45 -9.45 0.38 0.95
C ALA A 45 -10.92 0.13 1.35
N LEU A 46 -11.68 1.18 1.58
CA LEU A 46 -13.12 1.15 1.83
C LEU A 46 -13.88 1.36 0.52
N VAL A 47 -14.80 0.47 0.19
CA VAL A 47 -15.57 0.46 -1.04
C VAL A 47 -17.05 0.58 -0.68
N ASP A 48 -17.80 1.49 -1.32
CA ASP A 48 -19.27 1.50 -1.18
C ASP A 48 -19.96 0.46 -2.07
N ASP A 49 -21.27 0.33 -1.94
CA ASP A 49 -22.07 -0.56 -2.78
C ASP A 49 -22.06 -0.19 -4.27
N ALA A 50 -21.70 1.06 -4.62
CA ALA A 50 -21.53 1.52 -5.99
C ALA A 50 -20.12 1.20 -6.55
N GLY A 51 -19.23 0.60 -5.75
CA GLY A 51 -17.88 0.21 -6.16
C GLY A 51 -16.85 1.34 -6.11
N LYS A 52 -17.18 2.51 -5.56
CA LYS A 52 -16.22 3.62 -5.41
C LYS A 52 -15.34 3.38 -4.18
N ALA A 53 -14.04 3.25 -4.44
CA ALA A 53 -13.03 3.04 -3.41
C ALA A 53 -12.56 4.38 -2.79
N SER A 54 -12.40 4.38 -1.48
CA SER A 54 -11.81 5.43 -0.66
C SER A 54 -10.81 4.80 0.30
N LEU A 55 -9.64 5.39 0.51
CA LEU A 55 -8.66 4.83 1.43
C LEU A 55 -9.09 5.11 2.88
N SER A 56 -9.03 4.08 3.74
CA SER A 56 -9.20 4.31 5.18
C SER A 56 -7.94 4.92 5.79
N LEU A 57 -8.13 5.74 6.82
CA LEU A 57 -7.00 6.23 7.60
C LEU A 57 -6.55 5.14 8.58
N ARG A 58 -5.27 4.77 8.49
CA ARG A 58 -4.61 3.91 9.47
C ARG A 58 -4.40 4.71 10.75
N GLN A 59 -4.97 4.26 11.86
CA GLN A 59 -4.86 4.93 13.15
C GLN A 59 -3.60 4.48 13.91
N ALA A 60 -3.29 3.18 13.88
CA ALA A 60 -2.11 2.62 14.52
C ALA A 60 -1.53 1.45 13.72
N SER A 61 -0.23 1.22 13.88
CA SER A 61 0.49 0.06 13.37
C SER A 61 1.50 -0.38 14.42
N HIS A 62 1.44 -1.63 14.84
CA HIS A 62 2.39 -2.25 15.73
C HIS A 62 2.97 -3.48 15.04
N LEU A 63 4.29 -3.62 15.10
CA LEU A 63 5.01 -4.73 14.50
C LEU A 63 5.91 -5.35 15.57
N SER A 64 5.66 -6.62 15.86
CA SER A 64 6.50 -7.43 16.75
C SER A 64 7.24 -8.47 15.92
N LEU A 65 8.54 -8.62 16.13
CA LEU A 65 9.34 -9.65 15.47
C LEU A 65 10.03 -10.51 16.52
N GLU A 66 9.93 -11.82 16.35
CA GLU A 66 10.66 -12.82 17.12
C GLU A 66 11.56 -13.61 16.16
N ILE A 67 12.87 -13.63 16.43
CA ILE A 67 13.86 -14.28 15.57
C ILE A 67 14.35 -15.56 16.28
N HIS A 68 14.13 -16.69 15.63
CA HIS A 68 14.57 -18.01 16.08
C HIS A 68 15.56 -18.58 15.06
N GLY A 69 16.86 -18.30 15.26
CA GLY A 69 17.90 -18.72 14.33
C GLY A 69 17.69 -18.09 12.95
N LEU A 70 17.45 -18.93 11.94
CA LEU A 70 17.25 -18.51 10.53
C LEU A 70 15.77 -18.30 10.16
N VAL A 71 14.88 -18.22 11.15
CA VAL A 71 13.44 -17.99 10.93
C VAL A 71 12.98 -16.84 11.81
N ALA A 72 12.26 -15.88 11.22
CA ALA A 72 11.58 -14.81 11.94
C ALA A 72 10.06 -14.97 11.87
N VAL A 73 9.41 -14.75 13.01
CA VAL A 73 7.96 -14.66 13.14
C VAL A 73 7.60 -13.19 13.33
N ALA A 74 6.86 -12.62 12.39
CA ALA A 74 6.40 -11.25 12.46
C ALA A 74 4.90 -11.20 12.75
N VAL A 75 4.50 -10.42 13.75
CA VAL A 75 3.11 -10.13 14.10
C VAL A 75 2.85 -8.65 13.83
N LEU A 76 2.02 -8.38 12.84
CA LEU A 76 1.61 -7.04 12.45
C LEU A 76 0.17 -6.79 12.90
N GLU A 77 -0.02 -5.80 13.78
CA GLU A 77 -1.32 -5.35 14.25
C GLU A 77 -1.60 -3.93 13.75
N GLN A 78 -2.72 -3.72 13.06
CA GLN A 78 -3.06 -2.43 12.45
C GLN A 78 -4.51 -2.08 12.72
N SER A 79 -4.80 -0.81 13.01
CA SER A 79 -6.17 -0.32 13.15
C SER A 79 -6.52 0.68 12.04
N PHE A 80 -7.72 0.52 11.48
CA PHE A 80 -8.27 1.36 10.44
C PHE A 80 -9.67 1.81 10.83
N GLU A 81 -10.01 3.06 10.57
CA GLU A 81 -11.31 3.63 10.93
C GLU A 81 -12.16 3.90 9.68
N ASN A 82 -13.43 3.50 9.70
CA ASN A 82 -14.39 3.93 8.71
C ASN A 82 -14.96 5.31 9.06
N ARG A 83 -14.34 6.37 8.54
CA ARG A 83 -14.82 7.75 8.69
C ARG A 83 -15.96 8.14 7.75
N ALA A 84 -16.41 7.24 6.88
CA ALA A 84 -17.55 7.53 6.02
C ALA A 84 -18.85 7.51 6.81
N ALA A 85 -19.83 8.32 6.41
CA ALA A 85 -21.17 8.37 7.02
C ALA A 85 -22.05 7.16 6.70
N GLY A 86 -21.54 6.17 5.94
CA GLY A 86 -22.29 5.02 5.49
C GLY A 86 -21.51 3.72 5.63
N TRP A 87 -22.22 2.61 5.44
CA TRP A 87 -21.65 1.27 5.42
C TRP A 87 -20.62 1.14 4.30
N ARG A 88 -19.51 0.46 4.60
CA ARG A 88 -18.41 0.24 3.65
C ARG A 88 -17.95 -1.21 3.67
N HIS A 89 -17.40 -1.66 2.55
CA HIS A 89 -16.68 -2.93 2.46
C HIS A 89 -15.18 -2.64 2.48
N GLY A 90 -14.40 -3.36 3.26
CA GLY A 90 -12.95 -3.22 3.32
C GLY A 90 -12.26 -4.15 2.33
N VAL A 91 -11.19 -3.71 1.68
CA VAL A 91 -10.25 -4.54 0.94
C VAL A 91 -8.86 -4.29 1.52
N TYR A 92 -8.39 -5.22 2.34
CA TYR A 92 -7.09 -5.20 2.97
C TYR A 92 -6.06 -5.86 2.07
N SER A 93 -5.17 -5.08 1.47
CA SER A 93 -4.12 -5.59 0.58
C SER A 93 -2.76 -5.46 1.25
N PHE A 94 -1.95 -6.52 1.21
CA PHE A 94 -0.59 -6.51 1.73
C PHE A 94 0.37 -7.25 0.78
N PRO A 95 1.55 -6.67 0.50
CA PRO A 95 2.59 -7.39 -0.23
C PRO A 95 3.14 -8.50 0.67
N LEU A 96 3.31 -9.70 0.11
CA LEU A 96 3.96 -10.82 0.77
C LEU A 96 5.32 -11.06 0.10
N PRO A 97 6.44 -11.06 0.85
CA PRO A 97 7.74 -11.47 0.32
C PRO A 97 7.67 -12.89 -0.26
N GLU A 98 8.45 -13.18 -1.30
CA GLU A 98 8.43 -14.49 -1.98
C GLU A 98 8.69 -15.67 -1.05
N GLN A 99 9.54 -15.46 -0.04
CA GLN A 99 9.92 -16.51 0.90
C GLN A 99 9.11 -16.47 2.20
N ALA A 100 8.15 -15.55 2.32
CA ALA A 100 7.30 -15.44 3.51
C ALA A 100 6.02 -16.25 3.36
N ALA A 101 5.51 -16.76 4.48
CA ALA A 101 4.25 -17.49 4.56
C ALA A 101 3.31 -16.83 5.58
N VAL A 102 2.03 -16.71 5.21
CA VAL A 102 0.98 -16.24 6.12
C VAL A 102 0.56 -17.38 7.03
N ARG A 103 0.79 -17.24 8.35
CA ARG A 103 0.35 -18.20 9.36
C ARG A 103 -1.08 -17.96 9.79
N ARG A 104 -1.45 -16.68 9.97
CA ARG A 104 -2.76 -16.28 10.49
C ARG A 104 -3.11 -14.88 10.04
N LEU A 105 -4.39 -14.67 9.73
CA LEU A 105 -4.93 -13.35 9.46
C LEU A 105 -6.30 -13.22 10.13
N ASP A 106 -6.39 -12.35 11.11
CA ASP A 106 -7.61 -12.08 11.87
C ASP A 106 -8.04 -10.63 11.71
N PHE A 107 -9.35 -10.43 11.64
CA PHE A 107 -9.99 -9.10 11.63
C PHE A 107 -10.85 -8.97 12.88
N VAL A 108 -10.77 -7.85 13.58
CA VAL A 108 -11.58 -7.56 14.76
C VAL A 108 -12.34 -6.26 14.51
N LEU A 109 -13.68 -6.32 14.63
CA LEU A 109 -14.57 -5.17 14.47
C LEU A 109 -15.40 -5.06 15.76
N GLY A 110 -15.26 -3.95 16.49
CA GLY A 110 -15.86 -3.78 17.80
C GLY A 110 -15.50 -4.93 18.75
N GLU A 111 -16.52 -5.67 19.20
CA GLU A 111 -16.39 -6.85 20.07
C GLU A 111 -16.31 -8.18 19.30
N ARG A 112 -16.43 -8.16 17.97
CA ARG A 112 -16.52 -9.38 17.15
C ARG A 112 -15.18 -9.69 16.49
N VAL A 113 -14.70 -10.91 16.69
CA VAL A 113 -13.52 -11.45 16.02
C VAL A 113 -13.95 -12.21 14.76
N ILE A 114 -13.60 -11.67 13.60
CA ILE A 114 -13.75 -12.33 12.31
C ILE A 114 -12.42 -12.99 11.94
N ARG A 115 -12.33 -14.31 12.11
CA ARG A 115 -11.14 -15.06 11.72
C ARG A 115 -11.08 -15.20 10.20
N GLY A 116 -10.03 -14.67 9.58
CA GLY A 116 -9.78 -14.81 8.15
C GLY A 116 -9.29 -16.22 7.86
N ARG A 117 -10.18 -17.12 7.44
CA ARG A 117 -9.75 -18.42 6.92
C ARG A 117 -9.18 -18.19 5.52
N VAL A 118 -7.89 -18.47 5.34
CA VAL A 118 -7.26 -18.49 4.02
C VAL A 118 -7.90 -19.62 3.22
N ARG A 119 -8.65 -19.31 2.15
CA ARG A 119 -9.31 -20.29 1.27
C ARG A 119 -8.95 -19.99 -0.17
N GLU A 120 -9.08 -20.99 -1.03
CA GLU A 120 -8.87 -20.82 -2.48
C GLU A 120 -9.90 -19.85 -3.10
N ARG A 121 -9.49 -19.21 -4.20
CA ARG A 121 -10.18 -18.07 -4.84
C ARG A 121 -11.68 -18.28 -5.09
N GLU A 122 -12.07 -19.46 -5.54
CA GLU A 122 -13.45 -19.74 -5.95
C GLU A 122 -14.38 -19.98 -4.77
N GLU A 123 -13.92 -20.75 -3.76
CA GLU A 123 -14.66 -20.92 -2.50
C GLU A 123 -14.81 -19.57 -1.79
N ALA A 124 -13.78 -18.73 -1.88
CA ALA A 124 -13.74 -17.42 -1.28
C ALA A 124 -14.85 -16.50 -1.83
N ALA A 125 -14.91 -16.34 -3.15
CA ALA A 125 -15.90 -15.46 -3.81
C ALA A 125 -17.36 -15.85 -3.48
N GLN A 126 -17.64 -17.15 -3.41
CA GLN A 126 -18.98 -17.65 -3.08
C GLN A 126 -19.40 -17.30 -1.65
N VAL A 127 -18.49 -17.45 -0.67
CA VAL A 127 -18.74 -17.11 0.74
C VAL A 127 -18.97 -15.60 0.90
N PHE A 128 -18.21 -14.73 0.22
CA PHE A 128 -18.45 -13.29 0.24
C PHE A 128 -19.80 -12.92 -0.35
N ALA A 129 -20.17 -13.48 -1.51
CA ALA A 129 -21.45 -13.21 -2.15
C ALA A 129 -22.63 -13.70 -1.29
N ALA A 130 -22.50 -14.83 -0.59
CA ALA A 130 -23.48 -15.30 0.40
C ALA A 130 -23.58 -14.34 1.59
N ALA A 131 -22.45 -13.97 2.20
CA ALA A 131 -22.42 -13.07 3.35
C ALA A 131 -22.97 -11.67 3.05
N LYS A 132 -22.62 -11.10 1.88
CA LYS A 132 -23.15 -9.82 1.40
C LYS A 132 -24.68 -9.85 1.28
N ARG A 133 -25.24 -10.92 0.73
CA ARG A 133 -26.70 -11.11 0.60
C ARG A 133 -27.38 -11.31 1.96
N GLU A 134 -26.72 -12.00 2.87
CA GLU A 134 -27.26 -12.28 4.21
C GLU A 134 -27.06 -11.12 5.21
N GLY A 135 -26.43 -10.02 4.80
CA GLY A 135 -26.08 -8.91 5.72
C GLY A 135 -25.03 -9.30 6.77
N LYS A 136 -24.43 -10.49 6.68
CA LYS A 136 -23.46 -11.00 7.64
C LYS A 136 -22.08 -10.42 7.35
N GLN A 137 -21.39 -10.01 8.41
CA GLN A 137 -20.01 -9.55 8.34
C GLN A 137 -19.10 -10.77 8.13
N ALA A 138 -18.53 -10.90 6.93
CA ALA A 138 -17.54 -11.93 6.61
C ALA A 138 -16.22 -11.25 6.18
N ALA A 139 -15.10 -11.80 6.65
CA ALA A 139 -13.76 -11.44 6.19
C ALA A 139 -13.21 -12.62 5.38
N LEU A 140 -12.78 -12.33 4.16
CA LEU A 140 -12.39 -13.30 3.16
C LEU A 140 -11.01 -13.00 2.65
N VAL A 141 -10.06 -13.92 2.81
CA VAL A 141 -8.69 -13.74 2.31
C VAL A 141 -8.60 -14.29 0.88
N GLU A 142 -8.23 -13.44 -0.09
CA GLU A 142 -8.02 -13.78 -1.50
C GLU A 142 -6.58 -13.44 -1.94
N GLN A 143 -5.89 -14.36 -2.61
CA GLN A 143 -4.61 -14.05 -3.26
C GLN A 143 -4.87 -13.42 -4.63
N GLN A 144 -4.50 -12.15 -4.82
CA GLN A 144 -4.77 -11.42 -6.06
C GLN A 144 -3.68 -11.63 -7.13
N ARG A 145 -2.42 -11.78 -6.71
CA ARG A 145 -1.23 -11.94 -7.57
C ARG A 145 -0.16 -12.77 -6.84
N PRO A 146 0.84 -13.35 -7.53
CA PRO A 146 2.09 -13.72 -6.87
C PRO A 146 2.61 -12.48 -6.13
N ASN A 147 2.84 -12.62 -4.83
CA ASN A 147 3.31 -11.57 -3.90
C ASN A 147 2.32 -10.47 -3.48
N LEU A 148 1.02 -10.54 -3.83
CA LEU A 148 0.00 -9.62 -3.29
C LEU A 148 -1.22 -10.37 -2.78
N PHE A 149 -1.41 -10.32 -1.46
CA PHE A 149 -2.56 -10.88 -0.77
C PHE A 149 -3.58 -9.79 -0.49
N SER A 150 -4.86 -10.09 -0.69
CA SER A 150 -5.95 -9.15 -0.50
C SER A 150 -7.13 -9.81 0.24
N SER A 151 -7.55 -9.28 1.37
CA SER A 151 -8.71 -9.78 2.09
C SER A 151 -9.88 -8.80 1.98
N ARG A 152 -11.09 -9.30 1.68
CA ARG A 152 -12.31 -8.49 1.64
C ARG A 152 -13.10 -8.65 2.93
N ILE A 153 -13.54 -7.54 3.49
CA ILE A 153 -14.37 -7.47 4.71
C ILE A 153 -15.68 -6.83 4.30
N ALA A 154 -16.80 -7.51 4.52
CA ALA A 154 -18.12 -6.93 4.23
C ALA A 154 -18.69 -6.17 5.44
N ASN A 155 -19.50 -5.14 5.16
CA ASN A 155 -20.38 -4.47 6.12
C ASN A 155 -19.67 -3.86 7.35
N ILE A 156 -18.73 -2.95 7.11
CA ILE A 156 -18.09 -2.10 8.13
C ILE A 156 -19.04 -0.92 8.42
N PRO A 157 -19.55 -0.77 9.66
CA PRO A 157 -20.40 0.35 10.05
C PRO A 157 -19.67 1.70 9.99
N PRO A 158 -20.40 2.83 9.88
CA PRO A 158 -19.82 4.16 10.02
C PRO A 158 -19.25 4.36 11.44
N GLY A 159 -18.05 4.93 11.54
CA GLY A 159 -17.35 5.16 12.81
C GLY A 159 -16.66 3.92 13.41
N GLU A 160 -16.83 2.74 12.81
CA GLU A 160 -16.25 1.50 13.35
C GLU A 160 -14.74 1.41 13.07
N THR A 161 -14.01 0.81 14.01
CA THR A 161 -12.58 0.53 13.86
C THR A 161 -12.35 -0.94 13.55
N VAL A 162 -11.71 -1.21 12.42
CA VAL A 162 -11.23 -2.53 12.02
C VAL A 162 -9.80 -2.70 12.51
N ARG A 163 -9.56 -3.68 13.39
CA ARG A 163 -8.20 -4.12 13.73
C ARG A 163 -7.84 -5.36 12.93
N VAL A 164 -6.66 -5.34 12.34
CA VAL A 164 -6.11 -6.44 11.54
C VAL A 164 -4.92 -6.99 12.29
N ARG A 165 -4.88 -8.30 12.51
CA ARG A 165 -3.73 -9.02 13.05
C ARG A 165 -3.24 -10.01 12.00
N LEU A 166 -2.06 -9.76 11.47
CA LEU A 166 -1.40 -10.58 10.46
C LEU A 166 -0.16 -11.21 11.09
N GLU A 167 -0.08 -12.54 11.05
CA GLU A 167 1.08 -13.30 11.50
C GLU A 167 1.76 -13.94 10.30
N LEU A 168 3.04 -13.62 10.15
CA LEU A 168 3.89 -14.03 9.04
C LEU A 168 5.09 -14.82 9.58
N VAL A 169 5.55 -15.78 8.80
CA VAL A 169 6.83 -16.46 9.01
C VAL A 169 7.68 -16.16 7.79
N LEU A 170 8.92 -15.70 8.00
CA LEU A 170 9.87 -15.40 6.94
C LEU A 170 11.25 -15.94 7.31
N PRO A 171 12.06 -16.38 6.33
CA PRO A 171 13.45 -16.73 6.59
C PRO A 171 14.23 -15.47 6.95
N VAL A 172 15.26 -15.66 7.77
CA VAL A 172 16.27 -14.64 8.06
C VAL A 172 17.48 -14.95 7.20
N ALA A 173 17.90 -14.00 6.37
CA ALA A 173 19.14 -14.14 5.62
C ALA A 173 20.34 -13.95 6.55
N TYR A 174 21.39 -14.73 6.33
CA TYR A 174 22.64 -14.65 7.09
C TYR A 174 23.81 -14.66 6.11
N GLU A 175 24.47 -13.51 5.97
CA GLU A 175 25.62 -13.31 5.09
C GLU A 175 26.69 -12.53 5.84
N ASP A 176 27.96 -12.96 5.71
CA ASP A 176 29.13 -12.31 6.31
C ASP A 176 29.02 -11.98 7.81
N GLY A 177 28.34 -12.83 8.57
CA GLY A 177 28.15 -12.62 10.01
C GLY A 177 26.98 -11.70 10.38
N VAL A 178 26.22 -11.23 9.41
CA VAL A 178 25.10 -10.28 9.57
C VAL A 178 23.78 -10.95 9.25
N PHE A 179 22.78 -10.75 10.12
CA PHE A 179 21.39 -11.18 9.87
C PHE A 179 20.59 -10.05 9.21
N SER A 180 19.80 -10.37 8.18
CA SER A 180 18.91 -9.42 7.48
C SER A 180 17.51 -10.00 7.24
N LEU A 181 16.52 -9.10 7.12
CA LEU A 181 15.08 -9.36 6.96
C LEU A 181 14.50 -8.53 5.81
#